data_AF-C4R236-F1
#
_entry.id   AF-C4R236-F1
#
_cell.length_a   1.000
_cell.length_b   1.000
_cell.length_c   1.000
_cell.angle_alpha   90.00
_cell.angle_beta   90.00
_cell.angle_gamma   90.00
#
_symmetry.space_group_name_H-M   'P 1'
#
loop_
_entity.id
_entity.type
_entity.pdbx_description
1 polymer ?
#
loop_
_entity_poly.entity_id
_entity_poly.type
_entity_poly.pdbx_seq_one_letter_code
_entity_poly.pdbx_strand_id
1 'polypeptide(L)'
;MAKKHPTQQSATVNPLSLTRSLPHELSEAISTSLASYQKSISGNRKLRLIDYFLTFLVFLGVLQFAFCLLVGTFPFNAFLGGFCSTVAQFVLTISLRLQTTGTKEIFQNISSQRAFAEYIFASLLLHFIVYHFIN
;
A
#
# COMPACT_ATOMS: atom_id res chain seq x y z
N MET A 1 46.08 -17.34 -32.35
CA MET A 1 44.73 -17.52 -32.97
C MET A 1 43.70 -17.52 -31.85
N ALA A 2 42.69 -16.68 -31.97
CA ALA A 2 41.95 -16.05 -30.88
C ALA A 2 40.77 -16.86 -30.29
N LYS A 3 40.54 -16.65 -28.99
CA LYS A 3 39.35 -17.01 -28.19
C LYS A 3 38.06 -16.45 -28.82
N LYS A 4 36.95 -17.21 -28.76
CA LYS A 4 35.61 -16.73 -29.12
C LYS A 4 34.63 -16.91 -27.95
N HIS A 5 33.97 -15.82 -27.58
CA HIS A 5 32.76 -15.72 -26.75
C HIS A 5 31.99 -14.48 -27.26
N PRO A 6 30.72 -14.26 -26.89
CA PRO A 6 29.47 -14.96 -27.23
C PRO A 6 28.64 -14.18 -28.28
N THR A 7 27.67 -14.79 -28.96
CA THR A 7 26.75 -14.08 -29.88
C THR A 7 25.37 -13.97 -29.23
N GLN A 8 24.94 -12.73 -28.97
CA GLN A 8 23.61 -12.33 -28.53
C GLN A 8 22.53 -12.87 -29.47
N GLN A 9 21.54 -13.57 -28.95
CA GLN A 9 20.27 -13.79 -29.63
C GLN A 9 19.47 -12.49 -29.59
N SER A 10 19.45 -11.80 -30.73
CA SER A 10 18.61 -10.63 -30.97
C SER A 10 17.14 -11.01 -30.93
N ALA A 11 16.38 -10.33 -30.07
CA ALA A 11 14.94 -10.32 -30.11
C ALA A 11 14.47 -9.78 -31.47
N THR A 12 13.74 -10.59 -32.23
CA THR A 12 12.98 -10.14 -33.39
C THR A 12 11.77 -9.36 -32.89
N VAL A 13 11.93 -8.05 -32.67
CA VAL A 13 10.81 -7.15 -32.39
C VAL A 13 10.14 -6.86 -33.72
N ASN A 14 9.03 -7.56 -33.99
CA ASN A 14 8.14 -7.25 -35.11
C ASN A 14 7.55 -5.83 -34.92
N PRO A 15 7.71 -4.90 -35.88
CA PRO A 15 7.25 -3.52 -35.73
C PRO A 15 5.75 -3.31 -36.03
N LEU A 16 4.91 -4.33 -35.89
CA LEU A 16 3.50 -4.28 -36.30
C LEU A 16 2.52 -4.53 -35.14
N SER A 17 2.42 -3.59 -34.20
CA SER A 17 1.41 -3.58 -33.12
C SER A 17 0.97 -2.18 -32.69
N LEU A 18 0.97 -1.19 -33.59
CA LEU A 18 0.72 0.22 -33.26
C LEU A 18 -0.77 0.64 -33.24
N THR A 19 -1.73 -0.26 -33.02
CA THR A 19 -3.14 0.18 -32.81
C THR A 19 -3.93 -0.81 -31.96
N ARG A 20 -3.43 -1.14 -30.76
CA ARG A 20 -4.33 -1.69 -29.74
C ARG A 20 -5.02 -0.51 -29.07
N SER A 21 -6.36 -0.49 -29.11
CA SER A 21 -7.16 0.58 -28.51
C SER A 21 -6.83 0.71 -27.02
N LEU A 22 -6.51 1.93 -26.55
CA LEU A 22 -6.26 2.24 -25.13
C LEU A 22 -7.18 1.54 -24.11
N PRO A 23 -8.52 1.42 -24.33
CA PRO A 23 -9.39 0.71 -23.38
C PRO A 23 -9.07 -0.79 -23.25
N HIS A 24 -8.61 -1.42 -24.32
CA HIS A 24 -8.24 -2.84 -24.31
C HIS A 24 -6.94 -3.07 -23.53
N GLU A 25 -5.95 -2.20 -23.70
CA GLU A 25 -4.68 -2.23 -22.94
C GLU A 25 -4.92 -2.02 -21.43
N LEU A 26 -5.76 -1.05 -21.08
CA LEU A 26 -6.13 -0.78 -19.69
C LEU A 26 -6.88 -1.98 -19.07
N SER A 27 -7.84 -2.56 -19.80
CA SER A 27 -8.59 -3.72 -19.32
C SER A 27 -7.68 -4.93 -19.06
N GLU A 28 -6.72 -5.17 -19.95
CA GLU A 28 -5.76 -6.26 -19.78
C GLU A 28 -4.78 -5.99 -18.64
N ALA A 29 -4.26 -4.76 -18.51
CA ALA A 29 -3.39 -4.38 -17.41
C ALA A 29 -4.09 -4.49 -16.04
N ILE A 30 -5.34 -4.05 -15.94
CA ILE A 30 -6.15 -4.14 -14.72
C ILE A 30 -6.41 -5.61 -14.38
N SER A 31 -6.91 -6.41 -15.33
CA SER A 31 -7.21 -7.82 -15.08
C SER A 31 -5.96 -8.62 -14.67
N THR A 32 -4.82 -8.35 -15.32
CA THR A 32 -3.53 -8.98 -14.99
C THR A 32 -3.05 -8.56 -13.59
N SER A 33 -3.17 -7.28 -13.25
CA SER A 33 -2.78 -6.76 -11.93
C SER A 33 -3.67 -7.33 -10.83
N LEU A 34 -4.98 -7.42 -11.06
CA LEU A 34 -5.97 -7.92 -10.11
C LEU A 34 -5.79 -9.42 -9.88
N ALA A 35 -5.61 -10.21 -10.94
CA ALA A 35 -5.32 -11.64 -10.84
C ALA A 35 -4.01 -11.90 -10.06
N SER A 36 -2.96 -11.12 -10.33
CA SER A 36 -1.68 -11.21 -9.62
C SER A 36 -1.81 -10.84 -8.14
N TYR A 37 -2.56 -9.79 -7.84
CA TYR A 37 -2.85 -9.35 -6.46
C TYR A 37 -3.64 -10.43 -5.70
N GLN A 38 -4.72 -10.95 -6.27
CA GLN A 38 -5.55 -11.96 -5.62
C GLN A 38 -4.79 -13.27 -5.34
N LYS A 39 -3.87 -13.66 -6.25
CA LYS A 39 -2.95 -14.78 -6.02
C LYS A 39 -1.99 -14.51 -4.85
N SER A 40 -1.43 -13.31 -4.75
CA SER A 40 -0.50 -12.92 -3.67
C SER A 40 -1.16 -12.96 -2.28
N ILE A 41 -2.42 -12.56 -2.19
CA ILE A 41 -3.18 -12.47 -0.93
C ILE A 41 -3.69 -13.84 -0.46
N SER A 42 -4.09 -14.72 -1.39
CA SER A 42 -4.80 -15.97 -1.05
C SER A 42 -3.96 -16.92 -0.20
N GLY A 43 -2.63 -16.87 -0.32
CA GLY A 43 -1.71 -17.69 0.48
C GLY A 43 -1.37 -17.13 1.87
N ASN A 44 -1.62 -15.84 2.14
CA ASN A 44 -1.06 -15.14 3.30
C ASN A 44 -2.14 -14.52 4.21
N ARG A 45 -2.53 -15.23 5.27
CA ARG A 45 -3.55 -14.76 6.25
C ARG A 45 -3.20 -13.41 6.90
N LYS A 46 -1.92 -13.19 7.23
CA LYS A 46 -1.44 -11.92 7.82
C LYS A 46 -1.62 -10.75 6.86
N LEU A 47 -1.32 -10.97 5.58
CA LEU A 47 -1.43 -9.96 4.54
C LEU A 47 -2.90 -9.58 4.28
N ARG A 48 -3.80 -10.58 4.29
CA ARG A 48 -5.26 -10.34 4.25
C ARG A 48 -5.73 -9.43 5.38
N LEU A 49 -5.30 -9.69 6.60
CA LEU A 49 -5.70 -8.88 7.75
C LEU A 49 -5.24 -7.42 7.62
N ILE A 50 -3.99 -7.23 7.17
CA ILE A 50 -3.43 -5.90 6.90
C ILE A 50 -4.27 -5.19 5.83
N ASP A 51 -4.53 -5.82 4.69
CA ASP A 51 -5.29 -5.20 3.59
C ASP A 51 -6.75 -4.88 3.98
N TYR A 52 -7.40 -5.72 4.79
CA TYR A 52 -8.72 -5.41 5.36
C TYR A 52 -8.67 -4.20 6.29
N PHE A 53 -7.63 -4.11 7.13
CA PHE A 53 -7.44 -2.97 8.02
C PHE A 53 -7.16 -1.67 7.24
N LEU A 54 -6.36 -1.71 6.18
CA LEU A 54 -6.18 -0.55 5.27
C LEU A 54 -7.50 -0.09 4.67
N THR A 55 -8.30 -1.04 4.16
CA THR A 55 -9.61 -0.73 3.55
C THR A 55 -10.55 -0.10 4.58
N PHE A 56 -10.55 -0.63 5.80
CA PHE A 56 -11.31 -0.07 6.92
C PHE A 56 -10.87 1.37 7.25
N LEU A 57 -9.57 1.66 7.30
CA LEU A 57 -9.05 3.01 7.57
C LEU A 57 -9.48 4.02 6.51
N VAL A 58 -9.46 3.64 5.22
CA VAL A 58 -9.95 4.49 4.13
C VAL A 58 -11.45 4.76 4.30
N PHE A 59 -12.24 3.72 4.56
CA PHE A 59 -13.67 3.88 4.81
C PHE A 59 -13.95 4.80 6.00
N LEU A 60 -13.20 4.64 7.10
CA LEU A 60 -13.35 5.45 8.30
C LEU A 60 -12.97 6.92 8.06
N GLY A 61 -11.91 7.19 7.29
CA GLY A 61 -11.51 8.55 6.89
C GLY A 61 -12.57 9.22 6.01
N VAL A 62 -13.15 8.50 5.04
CA VAL A 62 -14.27 9.00 4.22
C VAL A 62 -15.48 9.31 5.08
N LEU A 63 -15.82 8.42 6.03
CA LEU A 63 -16.96 8.62 6.93
C LEU A 63 -16.76 9.84 7.83
N GLN A 64 -15.57 10.01 8.42
CA GLN A 64 -15.24 11.19 9.24
C GLN A 64 -15.31 12.49 8.42
N PHE A 65 -14.79 12.47 7.20
CA PHE A 65 -14.85 13.62 6.30
C PHE A 65 -16.29 13.96 5.89
N ALA A 66 -17.09 12.97 5.53
CA ALA A 66 -18.50 13.16 5.21
C ALA A 66 -19.30 13.70 6.41
N PHE A 67 -19.05 13.17 7.61
CA PHE A 67 -19.67 13.67 8.85
C PHE A 67 -19.36 15.15 9.08
N CYS A 68 -18.10 15.55 8.90
CA CYS A 68 -17.67 16.95 9.02
C CYS A 68 -18.38 17.87 8.04
N LEU A 69 -18.59 17.42 6.80
CA LEU A 69 -19.33 18.19 5.79
C LEU A 69 -20.82 18.34 6.11
N LEU A 70 -21.45 17.31 6.70
CA LEU A 70 -22.89 17.29 6.96
C LEU A 70 -23.29 17.95 8.28
N VAL A 71 -22.53 17.70 9.35
CA VAL A 71 -22.85 18.13 10.72
C VAL A 71 -22.12 19.40 11.12
N GLY A 72 -21.00 19.69 10.45
CA GLY A 72 -20.14 20.83 10.75
C GLY A 72 -18.87 20.46 11.53
N THR A 73 -18.08 21.47 11.85
CA THR A 73 -16.69 21.33 12.28
C THR A 73 -16.48 21.48 13.79
N PHE A 74 -17.54 21.61 14.59
CA PHE A 74 -17.41 21.78 16.05
C PHE A 74 -17.51 20.44 16.80
N PRO A 75 -16.52 20.05 17.63
CA PRO A 75 -15.23 20.69 17.90
C PRO A 75 -14.14 20.35 16.86
N PHE A 76 -13.41 21.37 16.39
CA PHE A 76 -12.49 21.25 15.24
C PHE A 76 -11.28 20.35 15.53
N ASN A 77 -10.73 20.43 16.74
CA ASN A 77 -9.60 19.61 17.15
C ASN A 77 -9.97 18.11 17.19
N ALA A 78 -11.21 17.77 17.54
CA ALA A 78 -11.66 16.39 17.55
C ALA A 78 -11.79 15.80 16.15
N PHE A 79 -12.35 16.56 15.22
CA PHE A 79 -12.37 16.17 13.81
C PHE A 79 -10.95 16.02 13.26
N LEU A 80 -10.11 17.04 13.43
CA LEU A 80 -8.77 17.05 12.86
C LEU A 80 -7.87 15.97 13.49
N GLY A 81 -7.97 15.76 14.81
CA GLY A 81 -7.28 14.68 15.52
C GLY A 81 -7.72 13.29 15.04
N GLY A 82 -9.04 13.05 14.93
CA GLY A 82 -9.58 11.80 14.42
C GLY A 82 -9.17 11.53 12.96
N PHE A 83 -9.31 12.53 12.09
CA PHE A 83 -8.95 12.42 10.68
C PHE A 83 -7.45 12.19 10.49
N CYS A 84 -6.60 13.00 11.13
CA CYS A 84 -5.15 12.82 11.08
C CYS A 84 -4.72 11.46 11.63
N SER A 85 -5.36 10.95 12.69
CA SER A 85 -5.09 9.62 13.23
C SER A 85 -5.36 8.52 12.20
N THR A 86 -6.50 8.58 11.50
CA THR A 86 -6.83 7.57 10.47
C THR A 86 -5.84 7.59 9.31
N VAL A 87 -5.46 8.78 8.82
CA VAL A 87 -4.49 8.93 7.72
C VAL A 87 -3.10 8.46 8.15
N ALA A 88 -2.63 8.87 9.32
CA ALA A 88 -1.32 8.47 9.82
C ALA A 88 -1.27 6.94 10.09
N GLN A 89 -2.32 6.36 10.66
CA GLN A 89 -2.40 4.92 10.85
C GLN A 89 -2.39 4.16 9.51
N PHE A 90 -3.03 4.72 8.47
CA PHE A 90 -2.99 4.15 7.12
C PHE A 90 -1.56 4.13 6.58
N VAL A 91 -0.83 5.24 6.71
CA VAL A 91 0.58 5.35 6.28
C VAL A 91 1.49 4.37 7.05
N LEU A 92 1.29 4.21 8.35
CA LEU A 92 2.03 3.21 9.13
C LEU A 92 1.71 1.78 8.69
N THR A 93 0.44 1.50 8.40
CA THR A 93 -0.02 0.16 8.02
C THR A 93 0.46 -0.22 6.61
N ILE A 94 0.44 0.70 5.64
CA ILE A 94 1.00 0.45 4.30
C ILE A 94 2.52 0.25 4.37
N SER A 95 3.20 0.96 5.25
CA SER A 95 4.64 0.78 5.49
C SER A 95 4.95 -0.62 6.02
N LEU A 96 4.15 -1.11 6.98
CA LEU A 96 4.26 -2.49 7.46
C LEU A 96 3.98 -3.52 6.34
N ARG A 97 2.98 -3.26 5.49
CA ARG A 97 2.62 -4.12 4.35
C ARG A 97 3.78 -4.26 3.38
N LEU A 98 4.45 -3.14 3.06
CA LEU A 98 5.61 -3.11 2.17
C LEU A 98 6.82 -3.85 2.77
N GLN A 99 7.11 -3.64 4.06
CA GLN A 99 8.22 -4.34 4.73
C GLN A 99 7.95 -5.84 4.90
N THR A 100 6.68 -6.26 4.98
CA THR A 100 6.30 -7.68 5.13
C THR A 100 6.27 -8.42 3.79
N THR A 101 6.04 -7.73 2.68
CA THR A 101 5.89 -8.34 1.34
C THR A 101 7.08 -8.03 0.43
N GLY A 102 7.90 -7.04 0.78
CA GLY A 102 8.96 -6.50 -0.06
C GLY A 102 10.08 -7.49 -0.34
N THR A 103 10.71 -7.33 -1.50
CA THR A 103 11.86 -8.13 -1.91
C THR A 103 13.01 -7.95 -0.90
N LYS A 104 13.65 -9.07 -0.55
CA LYS A 104 14.79 -9.09 0.38
C LYS A 104 15.93 -8.15 -0.02
N GLU A 105 16.02 -7.74 -1.28
CA GLU A 105 17.01 -6.78 -1.78
C GLU A 105 16.82 -5.35 -1.28
N ILE A 106 15.56 -4.93 -1.05
CA ILE A 106 15.25 -3.58 -0.58
C ILE A 106 15.32 -3.52 0.95
N PHE A 107 14.97 -4.62 1.62
CA PHE A 107 14.93 -4.72 3.08
C PHE A 107 15.97 -5.71 3.61
N GLN A 108 17.19 -5.67 3.06
CA GLN A 108 18.31 -6.45 3.60
C GLN A 108 18.50 -6.02 5.06
N ASN A 109 18.32 -6.95 6.00
CA ASN A 109 18.47 -6.75 7.46
C ASN A 109 17.23 -6.24 8.25
N ILE A 110 16.03 -6.18 7.65
CA ILE A 110 14.79 -5.95 8.42
C ILE A 110 14.04 -7.27 8.58
N SER A 111 13.94 -7.77 9.83
CA SER A 111 13.08 -8.91 10.14
C SER A 111 11.62 -8.47 10.23
N SER A 112 10.69 -9.35 9.85
CA SER A 112 9.25 -9.06 9.96
C SER A 112 8.82 -8.79 11.41
N GLN A 113 9.50 -9.38 12.41
CA GLN A 113 9.23 -9.08 13.82
C GLN A 113 9.65 -7.66 14.20
N ARG A 114 10.82 -7.20 13.70
CA ARG A 114 11.29 -5.84 13.94
C ARG A 114 10.37 -4.81 13.30
N ALA A 115 10.02 -4.99 12.03
CA ALA A 115 9.08 -4.12 11.32
C ALA A 115 7.73 -4.01 12.06
N PHE A 116 7.23 -5.13 12.59
CA PHE A 116 6.03 -5.15 13.41
C PHE A 116 6.19 -4.39 14.74
N ALA A 117 7.32 -4.55 15.43
CA ALA A 117 7.59 -3.83 16.67
C ALA A 117 7.68 -2.31 16.45
N GLU A 118 8.37 -1.87 15.39
CA GLU A 118 8.46 -0.46 15.00
C GLU A 118 7.07 0.12 14.66
N TYR A 119 6.24 -0.66 13.96
CA TYR A 119 4.85 -0.30 13.68
C TYR A 119 4.01 -0.11 14.95
N ILE A 120 4.09 -1.03 15.92
CA ILE A 120 3.35 -0.93 17.17
C ILE A 120 3.82 0.30 17.98
N PHE A 121 5.13 0.49 18.10
CA PHE A 121 5.68 1.64 18.82
C PHE A 121 5.24 2.96 18.18
N ALA A 122 5.36 3.09 16.85
CA ALA A 122 4.90 4.27 16.13
C ALA A 122 3.38 4.50 16.27
N SER A 123 2.59 3.42 16.22
CA SER A 123 1.13 3.49 16.40
C SER A 123 0.77 3.98 17.81
N LEU A 124 1.44 3.50 18.85
CA LEU A 124 1.19 3.93 20.23
C LEU A 124 1.52 5.42 20.42
N LEU A 125 2.67 5.86 19.89
CA LEU A 125 3.08 7.27 19.93
C LEU A 125 2.07 8.16 19.18
N LEU A 126 1.64 7.74 17.99
CA LEU A 126 0.65 8.45 17.19
C LEU A 126 -0.66 8.63 17.98
N HIS A 127 -1.19 7.56 18.54
CA HIS A 127 -2.45 7.63 19.30
C HIS A 127 -2.28 8.50 20.56
N PHE A 128 -1.15 8.42 21.26
CA PHE A 128 -0.86 9.28 22.39
C PHE A 128 -0.90 10.77 22.02
N ILE A 129 -0.24 11.15 20.92
CA ILE A 129 -0.23 12.54 20.41
C ILE A 129 -1.65 12.97 20.04
N VAL A 130 -2.42 12.11 19.37
CA VAL A 130 -3.81 12.41 18.96
C VAL A 130 -4.71 12.60 20.17
N TYR A 131 -4.63 11.73 21.19
CA TYR A 131 -5.44 11.87 22.41
C TYR A 131 -5.11 13.15 23.17
N HIS A 132 -3.84 13.56 23.21
CA HIS A 132 -3.48 14.84 23.78
C HIS A 132 -4.00 16.02 22.94
N PHE A 133 -3.98 15.91 21.61
CA PHE A 133 -4.43 16.96 20.70
C PHE A 133 -5.96 17.14 20.67
N ILE A 134 -6.72 16.08 21.02
CA ILE A 134 -8.19 16.09 20.98
C ILE A 134 -8.81 16.93 22.10
N ASN A 135 -8.08 17.13 23.20
CA ASN A 135 -8.47 17.88 24.40
C ASN A 135 -8.00 19.33 24.27
#